data_AF-A0A975H0K8-F1
#
_entry.id   AF-A0A975H0K8-F1
#
_cell.length_a   1.000
_cell.length_b   1.000
_cell.length_c   1.000
_cell.angle_alpha   90.00
_cell.angle_beta   90.00
_cell.angle_gamma   90.00
#
_symmetry.space_group_name_H-M   'P 1'
#
loop_
_entity.id
_entity.type
_entity.pdbx_description
1 polymer ?
#
loop_
_entity_poly.entity_id
_entity_poly.type
_entity_poly.pdbx_seq_one_letter_code
_entity_poly.pdbx_strand_id
1 'polypeptide(L)'
;MKDLRNIWSDRFIHYMNEVQRYMKFVFTGHLAIVLVFTIGAGGYAYSNWLKEVPDNFPAALLAALLIALPLAISTPVTLLKPADAVFFLPLESKLDQYMKRSIRWTFFSQLPIPLLLFIVALPLLSATNTGGTASYAAVAVFIVLLKWLFAETEYSFHHARSGNAIWIDRIIRYVLAFVTLYSGLAGNPYVVIAAGLITALYDVYWRKERKEKPFPYEHFIKMEQNRMMRFYRFANYFTDVPHLKGSVSRRSWLGFVLSNPVFGKTKPQAFLVKRTLVRTDDIFWLWVRLTLLAVVGVLFIPFLIGAYIFTGALAFATALQLYNALKMGDDFRMDMLFPDSDKERPQALRSTVRNAQWLQSLIVMVAAFFMFGLSVQPILIGLVIMLISEATIRSASKGT
;
A
#
# COMPACT_ATOMS: atom_id res chain seq x y z
N MET A 1 31.10 -28.18 -6.81
CA MET A 1 30.13 -27.32 -6.09
C MET A 1 29.59 -26.29 -7.06
N LYS A 2 28.26 -26.10 -7.18
CA LYS A 2 27.70 -25.06 -8.06
C LYS A 2 28.20 -23.68 -7.61
N ASP A 3 28.67 -22.87 -8.55
CA ASP A 3 29.04 -21.47 -8.31
C ASP A 3 27.82 -20.71 -7.73
N LEU A 4 28.02 -19.89 -6.69
CA LEU A 4 26.98 -19.04 -6.10
C LEU A 4 26.30 -18.16 -7.16
N ARG A 5 27.04 -17.79 -8.21
CA ARG A 5 26.51 -17.06 -9.37
C ARG A 5 25.40 -17.85 -10.09
N ASN A 6 25.62 -19.14 -10.33
CA ASN A 6 24.63 -20.00 -11.01
C ASN A 6 23.42 -20.22 -10.12
N ILE A 7 23.62 -20.39 -8.81
CA ILE A 7 22.52 -20.52 -7.84
C ILE A 7 21.63 -19.26 -7.85
N TRP A 8 22.22 -18.07 -7.91
CA TRP A 8 21.46 -16.83 -8.05
C TRP A 8 20.66 -16.78 -9.34
N SER A 9 21.30 -17.12 -10.48
CA SER A 9 20.65 -17.12 -11.80
C SER A 9 19.46 -18.08 -11.86
N ASP A 10 19.63 -19.32 -11.37
CA ASP A 10 18.56 -20.32 -11.34
C ASP A 10 17.37 -19.79 -10.52
N ARG A 11 17.64 -19.23 -9.33
CA ARG A 11 16.59 -18.65 -8.47
C ARG A 11 15.93 -17.43 -9.08
N PHE A 12 16.69 -16.59 -9.78
CA PHE A 12 16.15 -15.41 -10.45
C PHE A 12 15.16 -15.81 -11.54
N ILE A 13 15.46 -16.86 -12.32
CA ILE A 13 14.54 -17.40 -13.33
C ILE A 13 13.25 -17.90 -12.67
N HIS A 14 13.36 -18.68 -11.59
CA HIS A 14 12.17 -19.14 -10.85
C HIS A 14 11.33 -17.98 -10.32
N TYR A 15 11.98 -16.98 -9.71
CA TYR A 15 11.34 -15.76 -9.23
C TYR A 15 10.62 -15.00 -10.36
N MET A 16 11.28 -14.82 -11.51
CA MET A 16 10.70 -14.10 -12.64
C MET A 16 9.50 -14.83 -13.23
N ASN A 17 9.59 -16.16 -13.39
CA ASN A 17 8.49 -16.99 -13.86
C ASN A 17 7.28 -16.92 -12.92
N GLU A 18 7.53 -16.90 -11.61
CA GLU A 18 6.48 -16.77 -10.61
C GLU A 18 5.82 -15.38 -10.66
N VAL A 19 6.62 -14.31 -10.72
CA VAL A 19 6.11 -12.94 -10.89
C VAL A 19 5.28 -12.82 -12.16
N GLN A 20 5.79 -13.30 -13.29
CA GLN A 20 5.08 -13.26 -14.58
C GLN A 20 3.75 -14.03 -14.53
N ARG A 21 3.73 -15.22 -13.89
CA ARG A 21 2.52 -16.03 -13.75
C ARG A 21 1.43 -15.26 -13.02
N TYR A 22 1.74 -14.60 -11.90
CA TYR A 22 0.74 -13.82 -11.16
C TYR A 22 0.38 -12.51 -11.85
N MET A 23 1.36 -11.79 -12.42
CA MET A 23 1.11 -10.54 -13.15
C MET A 23 0.20 -10.73 -14.36
N LYS A 24 0.25 -11.90 -15.02
CA LYS A 24 -0.70 -12.26 -16.08
C LYS A 24 -2.15 -12.10 -15.59
N PHE A 25 -2.50 -12.67 -14.44
CA PHE A 25 -3.87 -12.56 -13.90
C PHE A 25 -4.27 -11.11 -13.57
N VAL A 26 -3.32 -10.30 -13.09
CA VAL A 26 -3.57 -8.87 -12.79
C VAL A 26 -3.92 -8.09 -14.06
N PHE A 27 -3.18 -8.30 -15.15
CA PHE A 27 -3.37 -7.55 -16.39
C PHE A 27 -4.43 -8.13 -17.34
N THR A 28 -4.70 -9.43 -17.31
CA THR A 28 -5.75 -10.03 -18.16
C THR A 28 -7.16 -9.86 -17.61
N GLY A 29 -7.30 -9.50 -16.33
CA GLY A 29 -8.60 -9.21 -15.73
C GLY A 29 -9.20 -7.87 -16.19
N HIS A 30 -10.40 -7.54 -15.70
CA HIS A 30 -11.08 -6.27 -15.99
C HIS A 30 -10.34 -5.02 -15.47
N LEU A 31 -9.32 -5.20 -14.62
CA LEU A 31 -8.51 -4.11 -14.08
C LEU A 31 -7.82 -3.29 -15.18
N ALA A 32 -7.32 -3.93 -16.24
CA ALA A 32 -6.60 -3.23 -17.29
C ALA A 32 -7.46 -2.14 -17.95
N ILE A 33 -8.74 -2.45 -18.20
CA ILE A 33 -9.71 -1.49 -18.75
C ILE A 33 -9.93 -0.34 -17.75
N VAL A 34 -10.13 -0.65 -16.48
CA VAL A 34 -10.30 0.36 -15.42
C VAL A 34 -9.09 1.27 -15.30
N LEU A 35 -7.87 0.74 -15.40
CA LEU A 35 -6.63 1.52 -15.37
C LEU A 35 -6.53 2.48 -16.55
N VAL A 36 -6.88 2.04 -17.77
CA VAL A 36 -6.86 2.91 -18.96
C VAL A 36 -7.82 4.09 -18.77
N PHE A 37 -9.05 3.85 -18.30
CA PHE A 37 -10.00 4.92 -18.02
C PHE A 37 -9.54 5.83 -16.88
N THR A 38 -8.98 5.27 -15.81
CA THR A 38 -8.54 6.05 -14.64
C THR A 38 -7.33 6.92 -14.97
N ILE A 39 -6.33 6.37 -15.68
CA ILE A 39 -5.16 7.11 -16.14
C ILE A 39 -5.57 8.15 -17.20
N GLY A 40 -6.50 7.80 -18.10
CA GLY A 40 -7.03 8.73 -19.09
C GLY A 40 -7.77 9.91 -18.47
N ALA A 41 -8.73 9.64 -17.57
CA ALA A 41 -9.49 10.66 -16.86
C ALA A 41 -8.59 11.50 -15.94
N GLY A 42 -7.69 10.85 -15.20
CA GLY A 42 -6.71 11.53 -14.35
C GLY A 42 -5.73 12.40 -15.15
N GLY A 43 -5.28 11.91 -16.31
CA GLY A 43 -4.43 12.66 -17.23
C GLY A 43 -5.14 13.86 -17.85
N TYR A 44 -6.43 13.72 -18.20
CA TYR A 44 -7.25 14.83 -18.68
C TYR A 44 -7.44 15.90 -17.58
N ALA A 45 -7.80 15.49 -16.36
CA ALA A 45 -7.95 16.40 -15.23
C ALA A 45 -6.62 17.11 -14.90
N TYR A 46 -5.51 16.38 -14.89
CA TYR A 46 -4.17 16.93 -14.68
C TYR A 46 -3.77 17.93 -15.77
N SER A 47 -4.03 17.60 -17.04
CA SER A 47 -3.76 18.49 -18.18
C SER A 47 -4.56 19.79 -18.11
N ASN A 48 -5.83 19.73 -17.70
CA ASN A 48 -6.63 20.94 -17.50
C ASN A 48 -6.12 21.77 -16.32
N TRP A 49 -5.78 21.13 -15.21
CA TRP A 49 -5.20 21.83 -14.06
C TRP A 49 -3.90 22.55 -14.42
N LEU A 50 -3.01 21.92 -15.20
CA LEU A 50 -1.75 22.51 -15.65
C LEU A 50 -1.90 23.85 -16.40
N LYS A 51 -3.06 24.10 -17.02
CA LYS A 51 -3.33 25.38 -17.73
C LYS A 51 -3.65 26.53 -16.79
N GLU A 52 -4.07 26.24 -15.57
CA GLU A 52 -4.49 27.20 -14.55
C GLU A 52 -3.47 27.32 -13.41
N VAL A 53 -2.34 26.61 -13.51
CA VAL A 53 -1.29 26.65 -12.48
C VAL A 53 -0.65 28.05 -12.46
N PRO A 54 -0.60 28.72 -11.29
CA PRO A 54 0.12 29.98 -11.15
C PRO A 54 1.61 29.84 -11.44
N ASP A 55 2.22 30.85 -12.06
CA ASP A 55 3.66 30.85 -12.36
C ASP A 55 4.55 30.72 -11.11
N ASN A 56 4.07 31.18 -9.95
CA ASN A 56 4.79 31.11 -8.68
C ASN A 56 4.61 29.77 -7.94
N PHE A 57 3.94 28.80 -8.55
CA PHE A 57 3.72 27.50 -7.92
C PHE A 57 5.07 26.80 -7.66
N PRO A 58 5.32 26.28 -6.44
CA PRO A 58 6.61 25.69 -6.07
C PRO A 58 6.79 24.27 -6.66
N ALA A 59 6.81 24.17 -7.99
CA ALA A 59 6.90 22.91 -8.73
C ALA A 59 8.19 22.14 -8.43
N ALA A 60 9.34 22.81 -8.35
CA ALA A 60 10.62 22.18 -8.00
C ALA A 60 10.56 21.50 -6.63
N LEU A 61 9.96 22.16 -5.63
CA LEU A 61 9.85 21.63 -4.28
C LEU A 61 8.96 20.39 -4.29
N LEU A 62 7.78 20.47 -4.90
CA LEU A 62 6.84 19.36 -4.96
C LEU A 62 7.45 18.15 -5.70
N ALA A 63 8.07 18.38 -6.86
CA ALA A 63 8.72 17.33 -7.65
C ALA A 63 9.86 16.68 -6.86
N ALA A 64 10.75 17.47 -6.26
CA ALA A 64 11.85 16.96 -5.45
C ALA A 64 11.36 16.13 -4.26
N LEU A 65 10.32 16.60 -3.55
CA LEU A 65 9.73 15.93 -2.39
C LEU A 65 9.17 14.56 -2.79
N LEU A 66 8.40 14.50 -3.88
CA LEU A 66 7.76 13.27 -4.36
C LEU A 66 8.76 12.25 -4.92
N ILE A 67 9.75 12.71 -5.69
CA ILE A 67 10.75 11.82 -6.32
C ILE A 67 11.77 11.32 -5.29
N ALA A 68 12.12 12.12 -4.29
CA ALA A 68 13.06 11.73 -3.23
C ALA A 68 12.56 10.55 -2.38
N LEU A 69 11.24 10.39 -2.20
CA LEU A 69 10.65 9.31 -1.38
C LEU A 69 11.03 7.91 -1.88
N PRO A 70 10.73 7.52 -3.13
CA PRO A 70 11.10 6.20 -3.67
C PRO A 70 12.60 6.07 -3.97
N LEU A 71 13.35 7.17 -4.06
CA LEU A 71 14.82 7.12 -4.10
C LEU A 71 15.38 6.64 -2.76
N ALA A 72 14.93 7.24 -1.65
CA ALA A 72 15.41 6.93 -0.31
C ALA A 72 15.08 5.51 0.14
N ILE A 73 13.97 4.93 -0.33
CA ILE A 73 13.57 3.56 -0.03
C ILE A 73 14.16 2.62 -1.09
N SER A 74 15.18 1.85 -0.70
CA SER A 74 15.91 0.95 -1.58
C SER A 74 16.13 -0.44 -0.98
N THR A 75 15.06 -1.10 -0.52
CA THR A 75 15.15 -2.40 0.16
C THR A 75 15.75 -3.49 -0.75
N PRO A 76 16.85 -4.17 -0.35
CA PRO A 76 17.49 -5.19 -1.19
C PRO A 76 16.61 -6.40 -1.50
N VAL A 77 16.66 -6.86 -2.76
CA VAL A 77 16.06 -8.11 -3.24
C VAL A 77 17.12 -9.19 -3.23
N THR A 78 17.16 -10.00 -2.18
CA THR A 78 18.31 -10.91 -1.95
C THR A 78 18.12 -12.29 -2.57
N LEU A 79 16.88 -12.77 -2.72
CA LEU A 79 16.53 -14.14 -3.15
C LEU A 79 17.12 -15.25 -2.24
N LEU A 80 17.48 -14.90 -1.00
CA LEU A 80 17.94 -15.84 0.01
C LEU A 80 16.77 -16.68 0.57
N LYS A 81 17.07 -17.93 0.92
CA LYS A 81 16.14 -18.90 1.50
C LYS A 81 16.61 -19.29 2.92
N PRO A 82 15.70 -19.78 3.79
CA PRO A 82 16.05 -20.19 5.15
C PRO A 82 17.21 -21.18 5.24
N ALA A 83 17.28 -22.12 4.30
CA ALA A 83 18.35 -23.12 4.24
C ALA A 83 19.75 -22.48 4.01
N ASP A 84 19.83 -21.31 3.39
CA ASP A 84 21.11 -20.68 3.03
C ASP A 84 21.92 -20.24 4.25
N ALA A 85 21.29 -20.00 5.40
CA ALA A 85 22.00 -19.66 6.63
C ALA A 85 23.01 -20.76 7.03
N VAL A 86 22.71 -22.03 6.71
CA VAL A 86 23.60 -23.17 7.00
C VAL A 86 24.49 -23.48 5.79
N PHE A 87 23.93 -23.51 4.57
CA PHE A 87 24.66 -23.92 3.38
C PHE A 87 25.64 -22.86 2.84
N PHE A 88 25.39 -21.57 3.05
CA PHE A 88 26.28 -20.51 2.58
C PHE A 88 27.31 -20.08 3.61
N LEU A 89 27.20 -20.53 4.87
CA LEU A 89 28.16 -20.21 5.92
C LEU A 89 29.61 -20.61 5.54
N PRO A 90 29.88 -21.80 4.96
CA PRO A 90 31.23 -22.16 4.51
C PRO A 90 31.72 -21.36 3.29
N LEU A 91 30.82 -20.64 2.61
CA LEU A 91 31.07 -19.90 1.36
C LEU A 91 30.97 -18.38 1.55
N GLU A 92 30.99 -17.88 2.78
CA GLU A 92 30.80 -16.45 3.10
C GLU A 92 31.79 -15.54 2.34
N SER A 93 33.05 -15.98 2.18
CA SER A 93 34.08 -15.26 1.41
C SER A 93 33.71 -15.03 -0.07
N LYS A 94 32.82 -15.85 -0.64
CA LYS A 94 32.35 -15.75 -2.03
C LYS A 94 30.96 -15.14 -2.13
N LEU A 95 30.30 -14.84 -1.02
CA LEU A 95 28.91 -14.36 -0.96
C LEU A 95 28.73 -13.01 -1.68
N ASP A 96 29.78 -12.19 -1.73
CA ASP A 96 29.78 -10.93 -2.49
C ASP A 96 29.41 -11.12 -3.97
N GLN A 97 29.78 -12.26 -4.58
CA GLN A 97 29.44 -12.53 -5.97
C GLN A 97 27.92 -12.71 -6.16
N TYR A 98 27.27 -13.31 -5.17
CA TYR A 98 25.82 -13.48 -5.10
C TYR A 98 25.14 -12.13 -4.83
N MET A 99 25.57 -11.41 -3.78
CA MET A 99 24.95 -10.17 -3.35
C MET A 99 25.09 -9.02 -4.36
N LYS A 100 26.22 -8.93 -5.08
CA LYS A 100 26.38 -7.95 -6.18
C LYS A 100 25.36 -8.14 -7.31
N ARG A 101 24.85 -9.35 -7.55
CA ARG A 101 23.76 -9.57 -8.52
C ARG A 101 22.42 -9.16 -7.93
N SER A 102 22.16 -9.52 -6.67
CA SER A 102 20.98 -9.09 -5.92
C SER A 102 20.83 -7.57 -5.85
N ILE A 103 21.90 -6.82 -5.56
CA ILE A 103 21.90 -5.36 -5.51
C ILE A 103 21.67 -4.75 -6.90
N ARG A 104 22.32 -5.28 -7.94
CA ARG A 104 22.08 -4.83 -9.33
C ARG A 104 20.61 -5.01 -9.72
N TRP A 105 20.02 -6.14 -9.40
CA TRP A 105 18.59 -6.34 -9.63
C TRP A 105 17.71 -5.41 -8.78
N THR A 106 18.10 -5.16 -7.53
CA THR A 106 17.40 -4.18 -6.65
C THR A 106 17.35 -2.81 -7.31
N PHE A 107 18.48 -2.35 -7.85
CA PHE A 107 18.57 -1.10 -8.59
C PHE A 107 17.60 -1.10 -9.78
N PHE A 108 17.68 -2.08 -10.69
CA PHE A 108 16.83 -2.12 -11.88
C PHE A 108 15.33 -2.27 -11.58
N SER A 109 14.97 -3.04 -10.56
CA SER A 109 13.56 -3.25 -10.19
C SER A 109 12.92 -2.03 -9.54
N GLN A 110 13.70 -1.16 -8.91
CA GLN A 110 13.17 0.00 -8.17
C GLN A 110 13.39 1.34 -8.87
N LEU A 111 14.25 1.40 -9.90
CA LEU A 111 14.48 2.58 -10.73
C LEU A 111 13.25 3.09 -11.50
N PRO A 112 12.32 2.24 -11.99
CA PRO A 112 11.18 2.72 -12.77
C PRO A 112 10.26 3.68 -12.02
N ILE A 113 10.10 3.52 -10.70
CA ILE A 113 9.19 4.34 -9.89
C ILE A 113 9.62 5.83 -9.84
N PRO A 114 10.85 6.18 -9.40
CA PRO A 114 11.29 7.58 -9.39
C PRO A 114 11.37 8.18 -10.79
N LEU A 115 11.72 7.40 -11.82
CA LEU A 115 11.71 7.88 -13.21
C LEU A 115 10.30 8.18 -13.71
N LEU A 116 9.32 7.32 -13.40
CA LEU A 116 7.92 7.56 -13.74
C LEU A 116 7.40 8.85 -13.09
N LEU A 117 7.69 9.04 -11.79
CA LEU A 117 7.32 10.28 -11.09
C LEU A 117 7.99 11.51 -11.72
N PHE A 118 9.26 11.39 -12.13
CA PHE A 118 9.94 12.45 -12.84
C PHE A 118 9.26 12.76 -14.19
N ILE A 119 8.93 11.74 -14.99
CA ILE A 119 8.21 11.90 -16.26
C ILE A 119 6.86 12.60 -16.06
N VAL A 120 6.10 12.20 -15.02
CA VAL A 120 4.81 12.83 -14.69
C VAL A 120 4.98 14.28 -14.21
N ALA A 121 6.11 14.60 -13.57
CA ALA A 121 6.43 15.96 -13.12
C ALA A 121 6.93 16.88 -14.25
N LEU A 122 7.42 16.35 -15.39
CA LEU A 122 7.97 17.16 -16.48
C LEU A 122 6.99 18.23 -17.00
N PRO A 123 5.71 17.92 -17.33
CA PRO A 123 4.76 18.93 -17.78
C PRO A 123 4.56 20.09 -16.78
N LEU A 124 4.57 19.78 -15.48
CA LEU A 124 4.43 20.77 -14.41
C LEU A 124 5.67 21.66 -14.29
N LEU A 125 6.86 21.07 -14.39
CA LEU A 125 8.12 21.82 -14.37
C LEU A 125 8.23 22.74 -15.59
N SER A 126 7.80 22.28 -16.76
CA SER A 126 7.76 23.12 -17.97
C SER A 126 6.71 24.24 -17.89
N ALA A 127 5.53 23.98 -17.31
CA ALA A 127 4.47 24.98 -17.20
C ALA A 127 4.87 26.14 -16.27
N THR A 128 5.69 25.87 -15.25
CA THR A 128 6.17 26.88 -14.29
C THR A 128 7.52 27.50 -14.67
N ASN A 129 8.04 27.22 -15.88
CA ASN A 129 9.39 27.63 -16.33
C ASN A 129 10.51 27.26 -15.33
N THR A 130 10.33 26.16 -14.58
CA THR A 130 11.27 25.73 -13.55
C THR A 130 12.36 24.86 -14.17
N GLY A 131 13.36 25.51 -14.78
CA GLY A 131 14.52 24.86 -15.39
C GLY A 131 14.42 24.68 -16.91
N GLY A 132 15.57 24.39 -17.53
CA GLY A 132 15.69 24.12 -18.97
C GLY A 132 15.85 22.63 -19.30
N THR A 133 15.84 22.29 -20.59
CA THR A 133 16.03 20.91 -21.09
C THR A 133 17.31 20.26 -20.57
N ALA A 134 18.40 21.02 -20.48
CA ALA A 134 19.67 20.56 -19.92
C ALA A 134 19.56 20.21 -18.43
N SER A 135 18.80 20.99 -17.64
CA SER A 135 18.58 20.72 -16.22
C SER A 135 17.74 19.46 -16.01
N TYR A 136 16.74 19.21 -16.87
CA TYR A 136 15.94 17.98 -16.82
C TYR A 136 16.78 16.75 -17.13
N ALA A 137 17.65 16.82 -18.14
CA ALA A 137 18.58 15.74 -18.46
C ALA A 137 19.56 15.48 -17.30
N ALA A 138 20.12 16.53 -16.70
CA ALA A 138 21.00 16.40 -15.54
C ALA A 138 20.27 15.73 -14.35
N VAL A 139 19.07 16.18 -14.01
CA VAL A 139 18.26 15.59 -12.93
C VAL A 139 17.96 14.11 -13.20
N ALA A 140 17.61 13.73 -14.44
CA ALA A 140 17.39 12.34 -14.80
C ALA A 140 18.64 11.47 -14.55
N VAL A 141 19.83 11.96 -14.93
CA VAL A 141 21.10 11.29 -14.66
C VAL A 141 21.35 11.18 -13.16
N PHE A 142 21.12 12.25 -12.40
CA PHE A 142 21.26 12.22 -10.94
C PHE A 142 20.30 11.25 -10.26
N ILE A 143 19.05 11.10 -10.74
CA ILE A 143 18.12 10.08 -10.23
C ILE A 143 18.73 8.68 -10.38
N VAL A 144 19.28 8.36 -11.55
CA VAL A 144 19.91 7.06 -11.81
C VAL A 144 21.13 6.85 -10.91
N LEU A 145 22.02 7.84 -10.81
CA LEU A 145 23.22 7.77 -9.98
C LEU A 145 22.90 7.63 -8.48
N LEU A 146 22.00 8.47 -7.97
CA LEU A 146 21.57 8.41 -6.58
C LEU A 146 20.90 7.07 -6.27
N LYS A 147 20.07 6.53 -7.18
CA LYS A 147 19.42 5.24 -6.96
C LYS A 147 20.44 4.11 -6.88
N TRP A 148 21.48 4.14 -7.71
CA TRP A 148 22.58 3.17 -7.64
C TRP A 148 23.30 3.24 -6.28
N LEU A 149 23.67 4.44 -5.84
CA LEU A 149 24.34 4.66 -4.56
C LEU A 149 23.46 4.20 -3.39
N PHE A 150 22.19 4.64 -3.34
CA PHE A 150 21.28 4.30 -2.25
C PHE A 150 20.94 2.82 -2.16
N ALA A 151 20.89 2.10 -3.30
CA ALA A 151 20.69 0.64 -3.28
C ALA A 151 21.88 -0.06 -2.60
N GLU A 152 23.11 0.41 -2.82
CA GLU A 152 24.24 -0.10 -2.07
C GLU A 152 24.21 0.36 -0.62
N THR A 153 23.98 1.65 -0.34
CA THR A 153 24.01 2.17 1.02
C THR A 153 23.01 1.45 1.92
N GLU A 154 21.79 1.17 1.43
CA GLU A 154 20.80 0.40 2.19
C GLU A 154 21.26 -1.03 2.46
N TYR A 155 21.89 -1.69 1.48
CA TYR A 155 22.50 -2.99 1.69
C TYR A 155 23.64 -2.92 2.71
N SER A 156 24.49 -1.88 2.66
CA SER A 156 25.58 -1.65 3.62
C SER A 156 25.06 -1.48 5.03
N PHE A 157 24.05 -0.64 5.18
CA PHE A 157 23.42 -0.35 6.46
C PHE A 157 22.76 -1.60 7.06
N HIS A 158 22.03 -2.36 6.24
CA HIS A 158 21.39 -3.59 6.71
C HIS A 158 22.40 -4.67 7.09
N HIS A 159 23.53 -4.77 6.39
CA HIS A 159 24.60 -5.68 6.77
C HIS A 159 25.27 -5.23 8.06
N ALA A 160 25.59 -3.94 8.20
CA ALA A 160 26.31 -3.42 9.36
C ALA A 160 25.46 -3.37 10.64
N ARG A 161 24.15 -3.14 10.53
CA ARG A 161 23.30 -2.83 11.70
C ARG A 161 22.07 -3.73 11.83
N SER A 162 21.93 -4.75 10.99
CA SER A 162 20.79 -5.68 10.95
C SER A 162 19.42 -4.96 10.96
N GLY A 163 19.36 -3.78 10.33
CA GLY A 163 18.15 -2.97 10.23
C GLY A 163 17.76 -2.16 11.49
N ASN A 164 18.58 -2.13 12.54
CA ASN A 164 18.37 -1.21 13.65
C ASN A 164 18.49 0.24 13.16
N ALA A 165 17.55 1.12 13.55
CA ALA A 165 17.46 2.52 13.14
C ALA A 165 17.32 2.79 11.62
N ILE A 166 16.76 1.83 10.84
CA ILE A 166 16.60 1.98 9.38
C ILE A 166 15.80 3.23 8.95
N TRP A 167 14.84 3.66 9.77
CA TRP A 167 14.04 4.86 9.47
C TRP A 167 14.88 6.13 9.53
N ILE A 168 15.85 6.21 10.44
CA ILE A 168 16.75 7.37 10.55
C ILE A 168 17.64 7.43 9.30
N ASP A 169 18.22 6.30 8.89
CA ASP A 169 19.02 6.22 7.66
C ASP A 169 18.21 6.60 6.41
N ARG A 170 16.96 6.13 6.30
CA ARG A 170 16.06 6.52 5.20
C ARG A 170 15.73 8.00 5.21
N ILE A 171 15.53 8.61 6.37
CA ILE A 171 15.30 10.06 6.48
C ILE A 171 16.55 10.83 6.04
N ILE A 172 17.75 10.41 6.43
CA ILE A 172 19.00 11.05 5.99
C ILE A 172 19.13 10.97 4.46
N ARG A 173 18.93 9.78 3.88
CA ARG A 173 18.97 9.61 2.42
C ARG A 173 17.87 10.38 1.70
N TYR A 174 16.70 10.49 2.31
CA TYR A 174 15.61 11.31 1.80
C TYR A 174 15.98 12.79 1.74
N VAL A 175 16.55 13.34 2.82
CA VAL A 175 17.00 14.73 2.87
C VAL A 175 18.11 14.97 1.83
N LEU A 176 19.09 14.07 1.72
CA LEU A 176 20.15 14.17 0.72
C LEU A 176 19.60 14.12 -0.72
N ALA A 177 18.65 13.22 -1.00
CA ALA A 177 17.99 13.13 -2.29
C ALA A 177 17.19 14.41 -2.60
N PHE A 178 16.41 14.89 -1.63
CA PHE A 178 15.61 16.09 -1.75
C PHE A 178 16.48 17.31 -2.06
N VAL A 179 17.54 17.54 -1.27
CA VAL A 179 18.48 18.67 -1.48
C VAL A 179 19.13 18.58 -2.85
N THR A 180 19.57 17.39 -3.27
CA THR A 180 20.21 17.20 -4.58
C THR A 180 19.25 17.48 -5.73
N LEU A 181 18.02 16.95 -5.68
CA LEU A 181 17.02 17.14 -6.73
C LEU A 181 16.50 18.58 -6.78
N TYR A 182 16.17 19.16 -5.62
CA TYR A 182 15.69 20.54 -5.53
C TYR A 182 16.73 21.53 -6.06
N SER A 183 17.99 21.39 -5.65
CA SER A 183 19.08 22.26 -6.12
C SER A 183 19.36 22.09 -7.61
N GLY A 184 19.17 20.87 -8.14
CA GLY A 184 19.29 20.60 -9.57
C GLY A 184 18.21 21.30 -10.39
N LEU A 185 16.98 21.32 -9.89
CA LEU A 185 15.86 22.03 -10.53
C LEU A 185 15.93 23.55 -10.33
N ALA A 186 16.46 24.01 -9.19
CA ALA A 186 16.69 25.42 -8.90
C ALA A 186 17.91 26.02 -9.65
N GLY A 187 18.67 25.19 -10.38
CA GLY A 187 19.80 25.65 -11.20
C GLY A 187 21.06 25.99 -10.40
N ASN A 188 21.24 25.44 -9.19
CA ASN A 188 22.45 25.64 -8.37
C ASN A 188 23.38 24.42 -8.44
N PRO A 189 24.33 24.36 -9.40
CA PRO A 189 25.15 23.18 -9.64
C PRO A 189 26.14 22.90 -8.49
N TYR A 190 26.59 23.91 -7.77
CA TYR A 190 27.55 23.74 -6.68
C TYR A 190 26.96 22.94 -5.52
N VAL A 191 25.71 23.22 -5.16
CA VAL A 191 25.00 22.48 -4.08
C VAL A 191 24.73 21.03 -4.50
N VAL A 192 24.39 20.80 -5.77
CA VAL A 192 24.19 19.44 -6.31
C VAL A 192 25.47 18.60 -6.17
N ILE A 193 26.62 19.17 -6.55
CA ILE A 193 27.92 18.49 -6.43
C ILE A 193 28.25 18.24 -4.96
N ALA A 194 28.09 19.24 -4.08
CA ALA A 194 28.35 19.09 -2.65
C ALA A 194 27.47 18.00 -2.00
N ALA A 195 26.15 18.00 -2.29
CA ALA A 195 25.22 17.00 -1.77
C ALA A 195 25.50 15.59 -2.35
N GLY A 196 25.88 15.51 -3.62
CA GLY A 196 26.32 14.27 -4.26
C GLY A 196 27.59 13.71 -3.62
N LEU A 197 28.58 14.56 -3.31
CA LEU A 197 29.80 14.17 -2.59
C LEU A 197 29.50 13.68 -1.18
N ILE A 198 28.64 14.38 -0.42
CA ILE A 198 28.21 13.93 0.92
C ILE A 198 27.55 12.56 0.83
N THR A 199 26.69 12.34 -0.17
CA THR A 199 26.04 11.06 -0.40
C THR A 199 27.04 9.93 -0.70
N ALA A 200 28.05 10.21 -1.53
CA ALA A 200 29.11 9.25 -1.84
C ALA A 200 29.99 8.94 -0.61
N LEU A 201 30.35 9.94 0.19
CA LEU A 201 31.10 9.75 1.43
C LEU A 201 30.31 8.91 2.45
N TYR A 202 29.01 9.16 2.55
CA TYR A 202 28.10 8.38 3.39
C TYR A 202 28.04 6.91 2.95
N ASP A 203 27.97 6.63 1.64
CA ASP A 203 28.02 5.27 1.11
C ASP A 203 29.37 4.58 1.42
N VAL A 204 30.49 5.29 1.25
CA VAL A 204 31.82 4.77 1.57
C VAL A 204 31.97 4.46 3.06
N TYR A 205 31.45 5.32 3.94
CA TYR A 205 31.42 5.08 5.38
C TYR A 205 30.75 3.74 5.71
N TRP A 206 29.54 3.51 5.20
CA TRP A 206 28.81 2.27 5.47
C TRP A 206 29.42 1.04 4.79
N ARG A 207 30.04 1.19 3.62
CA ARG A 207 30.79 0.10 2.98
C ARG A 207 31.99 -0.34 3.82
N LYS A 208 32.65 0.59 4.52
CA LYS A 208 33.74 0.27 5.45
C LYS A 208 33.21 -0.48 6.66
N GLU A 209 32.17 0.06 7.32
CA GLU A 209 31.57 -0.57 8.51
C GLU A 209 31.00 -1.97 8.19
N ARG A 210 30.48 -2.18 6.97
CA ARG A 210 30.04 -3.50 6.50
C ARG A 210 31.14 -4.56 6.62
N LYS A 211 32.38 -4.24 6.21
CA LYS A 211 33.48 -5.22 6.10
C LYS A 211 33.93 -5.76 7.44
N GLU A 212 33.68 -5.03 8.51
CA GLU A 212 34.08 -5.40 9.88
C GLU A 212 33.10 -6.36 10.54
N LYS A 213 31.90 -6.55 9.97
CA LYS A 213 30.81 -7.33 10.57
C LYS A 213 30.46 -8.57 9.72
N PRO A 214 30.17 -9.71 10.36
CA PRO A 214 29.76 -10.92 9.66
C PRO A 214 28.42 -10.71 8.94
N PHE A 215 28.16 -11.51 7.90
CA PHE A 215 26.93 -11.38 7.12
C PHE A 215 25.68 -11.78 7.94
N PRO A 216 24.69 -10.90 8.13
CA PRO A 216 23.52 -11.21 8.95
C PRO A 216 22.47 -12.00 8.15
N TYR A 217 22.67 -13.31 8.00
CA TYR A 217 21.80 -14.21 7.23
C TYR A 217 20.33 -14.13 7.67
N GLU A 218 20.04 -14.27 8.96
CA GLU A 218 18.68 -14.29 9.49
C GLU A 218 17.91 -13.01 9.13
N HIS A 219 18.56 -11.85 9.24
CA HIS A 219 17.99 -10.56 8.89
C HIS A 219 17.62 -10.47 7.41
N PHE A 220 18.54 -10.81 6.50
CA PHE A 220 18.28 -10.74 5.06
C PHE A 220 17.28 -11.80 4.59
N ILE A 221 17.28 -13.00 5.17
CA ILE A 221 16.29 -14.05 4.88
C ILE A 221 14.90 -13.58 5.31
N LYS A 222 14.75 -13.07 6.54
CA LYS A 222 13.48 -12.55 7.04
C LYS A 222 12.97 -11.38 6.21
N MET A 223 13.87 -10.51 5.77
CA MET A 223 13.53 -9.39 4.87
C MET A 223 12.98 -9.90 3.54
N GLU A 224 13.64 -10.89 2.92
CA GLU A 224 13.24 -11.46 1.64
C GLU A 224 11.91 -12.22 1.75
N GLN A 225 11.70 -12.99 2.83
CA GLN A 225 10.43 -13.64 3.13
C GLN A 225 9.31 -12.62 3.27
N ASN A 226 9.53 -11.54 4.03
CA ASN A 226 8.55 -10.47 4.19
C ASN A 226 8.25 -9.77 2.85
N ARG A 227 9.25 -9.58 1.99
CA ARG A 227 9.08 -9.03 0.63
C ARG A 227 8.18 -9.94 -0.21
N MET A 228 8.46 -11.24 -0.23
CA MET A 228 7.66 -12.23 -0.97
C MET A 228 6.24 -12.36 -0.42
N MET A 229 6.05 -12.31 0.89
CA MET A 229 4.72 -12.31 1.50
C MET A 229 3.90 -11.07 1.09
N ARG A 230 4.52 -9.88 0.96
CA ARG A 230 3.83 -8.69 0.44
C ARG A 230 3.41 -8.88 -1.01
N PHE A 231 4.28 -9.46 -1.83
CA PHE A 231 3.96 -9.76 -3.22
C PHE A 231 2.81 -10.76 -3.34
N TYR A 232 2.83 -11.85 -2.58
CA TYR A 232 1.74 -12.83 -2.59
C TYR A 232 0.43 -12.25 -2.10
N ARG A 233 0.45 -11.41 -1.05
CA ARG A 233 -0.76 -10.70 -0.61
C ARG A 233 -1.33 -9.77 -1.68
N PHE A 234 -0.46 -9.09 -2.43
CA PHE A 234 -0.87 -8.27 -3.57
C PHE A 234 -1.50 -9.13 -4.67
N ALA A 235 -0.86 -10.24 -5.04
CA ALA A 235 -1.39 -11.18 -6.03
C ALA A 235 -2.75 -11.77 -5.59
N ASN A 236 -2.94 -12.02 -4.29
CA ASN A 236 -4.18 -12.52 -3.71
C ASN A 236 -5.38 -11.56 -3.86
N TYR A 237 -5.16 -10.29 -4.18
CA TYR A 237 -6.28 -9.40 -4.54
C TYR A 237 -6.86 -9.70 -5.92
N PHE A 238 -6.16 -10.45 -6.76
CA PHE A 238 -6.52 -10.72 -8.16
C PHE A 238 -6.70 -12.21 -8.45
N THR A 239 -5.97 -13.09 -7.76
CA THR A 239 -6.02 -14.53 -7.96
C THR A 239 -5.68 -15.24 -6.66
N ASP A 240 -6.35 -16.35 -6.36
CA ASP A 240 -6.09 -17.09 -5.13
C ASP A 240 -4.69 -17.70 -5.14
N VAL A 241 -3.86 -17.26 -4.19
CA VAL A 241 -2.50 -17.77 -4.06
C VAL A 241 -2.52 -18.95 -3.08
N PRO A 242 -2.17 -20.17 -3.51
CA PRO A 242 -2.05 -21.29 -2.59
C PRO A 242 -1.04 -20.93 -1.49
N HIS A 243 -1.32 -21.31 -0.25
CA HIS A 243 -0.56 -21.00 0.99
C HIS A 243 -0.90 -19.67 1.71
N LEU A 244 -1.72 -18.78 1.12
CA LEU A 244 -2.29 -17.63 1.84
C LEU A 244 -3.69 -17.98 2.36
N LYS A 245 -3.78 -18.50 3.59
CA LYS A 245 -5.07 -18.53 4.31
C LYS A 245 -5.37 -17.14 4.86
N GLY A 246 -6.64 -16.74 4.86
CA GLY A 246 -7.09 -15.41 5.31
C GLY A 246 -6.42 -14.98 6.62
N SER A 247 -5.80 -13.82 6.64
CA SER A 247 -5.14 -13.32 7.84
C SER A 247 -6.17 -12.78 8.83
N VAL A 248 -6.00 -13.14 10.11
CA VAL A 248 -6.73 -12.51 11.22
C VAL A 248 -5.76 -11.52 11.87
N SER A 249 -6.00 -10.23 11.69
CA SER A 249 -5.12 -9.18 12.22
C SER A 249 -5.58 -8.69 13.59
N ARG A 250 -4.63 -8.52 14.53
CA ARG A 250 -4.90 -7.87 15.83
C ARG A 250 -4.83 -6.36 15.64
N ARG A 251 -5.99 -5.71 15.56
CA ARG A 251 -6.10 -4.25 15.40
C ARG A 251 -6.23 -3.57 16.75
N SER A 252 -5.10 -3.23 17.36
CA SER A 252 -5.05 -2.54 18.65
C SER A 252 -5.77 -1.18 18.63
N TRP A 253 -5.77 -0.48 17.48
CA TRP A 253 -6.43 0.82 17.32
C TRP A 253 -7.97 0.75 17.35
N LEU A 254 -8.57 -0.40 17.02
CA LEU A 254 -10.02 -0.66 17.17
C LEU A 254 -10.38 -1.26 18.54
N GLY A 255 -9.43 -1.29 19.48
CA GLY A 255 -9.67 -1.78 20.84
C GLY A 255 -10.80 -1.04 21.55
N PHE A 256 -11.01 0.25 21.24
CA PHE A 256 -12.12 1.06 21.76
C PHE A 256 -13.51 0.53 21.36
N VAL A 257 -13.65 -0.02 20.14
CA VAL A 257 -14.94 -0.51 19.62
C VAL A 257 -15.34 -1.84 20.30
N LEU A 258 -14.36 -2.58 20.82
CA LEU A 258 -14.55 -3.82 21.55
C LEU A 258 -14.38 -3.57 23.04
N SER A 259 -15.45 -3.14 23.73
CA SER A 259 -15.47 -3.05 25.19
C SER A 259 -15.08 -4.39 25.83
N ASN A 260 -14.30 -4.36 26.92
CA ASN A 260 -13.95 -5.58 27.66
C ASN A 260 -15.23 -6.32 28.08
N PRO A 261 -15.39 -7.60 27.73
CA PRO A 261 -16.57 -8.35 28.12
C PRO A 261 -16.57 -8.53 29.64
N VAL A 262 -17.65 -8.06 30.28
CA VAL A 262 -17.91 -8.29 31.71
C VAL A 262 -18.73 -9.57 31.83
N PHE A 263 -18.24 -10.50 32.64
CA PHE A 263 -18.90 -11.77 32.91
C PHE A 263 -20.32 -11.54 33.44
N GLY A 264 -21.32 -12.21 32.86
CA GLY A 264 -22.73 -12.12 33.27
C GLY A 264 -23.56 -10.96 32.70
N LYS A 265 -22.95 -9.91 32.11
CA LYS A 265 -23.68 -8.77 31.52
C LYS A 265 -23.60 -8.69 29.99
N THR A 266 -22.60 -9.35 29.40
CA THR A 266 -22.33 -9.22 27.96
C THR A 266 -22.98 -10.37 27.20
N LYS A 267 -23.90 -10.08 26.28
CA LYS A 267 -24.46 -11.08 25.37
C LYS A 267 -23.34 -11.72 24.53
N PRO A 268 -23.04 -13.03 24.68
CA PRO A 268 -21.89 -13.65 24.03
C PRO A 268 -21.95 -13.53 22.50
N GLN A 269 -23.13 -13.77 21.90
CA GLN A 269 -23.31 -13.74 20.44
C GLN A 269 -23.10 -12.33 19.86
N ALA A 270 -23.62 -11.29 20.49
CA ALA A 270 -23.43 -9.91 20.05
C ALA A 270 -21.95 -9.48 20.13
N PHE A 271 -21.21 -9.94 21.13
CA PHE A 271 -19.79 -9.68 21.25
C PHE A 271 -18.98 -10.44 20.19
N LEU A 272 -19.27 -11.73 19.99
CA LEU A 272 -18.57 -12.57 19.02
C LEU A 272 -18.75 -12.05 17.59
N VAL A 273 -19.97 -11.69 17.19
CA VAL A 273 -20.25 -11.16 15.84
C VAL A 273 -19.54 -9.82 15.59
N LYS A 274 -19.56 -8.91 16.57
CA LYS A 274 -18.79 -7.65 16.50
C LYS A 274 -17.28 -7.91 16.41
N ARG A 275 -16.78 -8.88 17.18
CA ARG A 275 -15.36 -9.26 17.18
C ARG A 275 -14.95 -9.89 15.85
N THR A 276 -15.80 -10.71 15.25
CA THR A 276 -15.58 -11.29 13.92
C THR A 276 -15.52 -10.20 12.85
N LEU A 277 -16.43 -9.22 12.86
CA LEU A 277 -16.39 -8.08 11.94
C LEU A 277 -15.08 -7.29 12.05
N VAL A 278 -14.60 -7.02 13.27
CA VAL A 278 -13.41 -6.18 13.48
C VAL A 278 -12.10 -6.91 13.18
N ARG A 279 -12.04 -8.23 13.41
CA ARG A 279 -10.79 -9.01 13.33
C ARG A 279 -10.60 -9.77 12.01
N THR A 280 -11.67 -10.18 11.35
CA THR A 280 -11.58 -10.88 10.07
C THR A 280 -11.23 -9.86 9.00
N ASP A 281 -10.03 -9.97 8.42
CA ASP A 281 -9.54 -8.95 7.48
C ASP A 281 -10.47 -8.80 6.28
N ASP A 282 -10.98 -9.90 5.74
CA ASP A 282 -11.86 -9.91 4.58
C ASP A 282 -13.17 -9.13 4.83
N ILE A 283 -13.90 -9.47 5.89
CA ILE A 283 -15.19 -8.85 6.25
C ILE A 283 -15.03 -7.35 6.53
N PHE A 284 -13.98 -6.96 7.25
CA PHE A 284 -13.77 -5.54 7.55
C PHE A 284 -13.37 -4.74 6.31
N TRP A 285 -12.41 -5.24 5.53
CA TRP A 285 -11.95 -4.54 4.34
C TRP A 285 -13.03 -4.46 3.26
N LEU A 286 -13.93 -5.44 3.20
CA LEU A 286 -15.15 -5.38 2.39
C LEU A 286 -15.99 -4.14 2.75
N TRP A 287 -16.29 -3.94 4.04
CA TRP A 287 -17.07 -2.80 4.51
C TRP A 287 -16.34 -1.46 4.28
N VAL A 288 -15.03 -1.40 4.56
CA VAL A 288 -14.22 -0.19 4.32
C VAL A 288 -14.16 0.16 2.83
N ARG A 289 -13.93 -0.82 1.95
CA ARG A 289 -13.82 -0.61 0.49
C ARG A 289 -15.10 -0.01 -0.07
N LEU A 290 -16.26 -0.56 0.28
CA LEU A 290 -17.55 -0.09 -0.23
C LEU A 290 -17.93 1.28 0.35
N THR A 291 -17.58 1.55 1.60
CA THR A 291 -17.74 2.88 2.20
C THR A 291 -16.87 3.90 1.47
N LEU A 292 -15.63 3.56 1.15
CA LEU A 292 -14.71 4.43 0.40
C LEU A 292 -15.23 4.68 -1.02
N LEU A 293 -15.71 3.65 -1.72
CA LEU A 293 -16.35 3.81 -3.03
C LEU A 293 -17.59 4.70 -2.97
N ALA A 294 -18.40 4.60 -1.91
CA ALA A 294 -19.55 5.48 -1.71
C ALA A 294 -19.13 6.94 -1.49
N VAL A 295 -18.10 7.18 -0.67
CA VAL A 295 -17.51 8.52 -0.47
C VAL A 295 -16.99 9.10 -1.77
N VAL A 296 -16.20 8.33 -2.52
CA VAL A 296 -15.66 8.75 -3.83
C VAL A 296 -16.81 9.03 -4.81
N GLY A 297 -17.82 8.17 -4.86
CA GLY A 297 -19.00 8.39 -5.71
C GLY A 297 -19.69 9.71 -5.40
N VAL A 298 -19.90 10.03 -4.13
CA VAL A 298 -20.54 11.29 -3.73
C VAL A 298 -19.70 12.51 -4.10
N LEU A 299 -18.37 12.44 -3.97
CA LEU A 299 -17.49 13.57 -4.27
C LEU A 299 -17.28 13.82 -5.78
N PHE A 300 -17.39 12.77 -6.60
CA PHE A 300 -17.08 12.85 -8.04
C PHE A 300 -18.33 12.91 -8.93
N ILE A 301 -19.52 12.54 -8.44
CA ILE A 301 -20.75 12.58 -9.24
C ILE A 301 -21.43 13.95 -9.05
N PRO A 302 -21.42 14.83 -10.06
CA PRO A 302 -22.05 16.16 -9.96
C PRO A 302 -23.58 16.10 -10.03
N PHE A 303 -24.17 15.00 -10.50
CA PHE A 303 -25.60 14.82 -10.67
C PHE A 303 -26.27 14.28 -9.40
N LEU A 304 -27.18 15.04 -8.80
CA LEU A 304 -27.86 14.69 -7.53
C LEU A 304 -28.58 13.33 -7.59
N ILE A 305 -29.34 13.07 -8.65
CA ILE A 305 -30.09 11.82 -8.83
C ILE A 305 -29.11 10.64 -8.97
N GLY A 306 -28.01 10.84 -9.70
CA GLY A 306 -26.95 9.84 -9.85
C GLY A 306 -26.30 9.50 -8.51
N ALA A 307 -26.01 10.50 -7.68
CA ALA A 307 -25.44 10.30 -6.36
C ALA A 307 -26.38 9.51 -5.43
N TYR A 308 -27.70 9.79 -5.44
CA TYR A 308 -28.67 9.02 -4.64
C TYR A 308 -28.74 7.55 -5.05
N ILE A 309 -28.86 7.28 -6.36
CA ILE A 309 -28.96 5.92 -6.89
C ILE A 309 -27.67 5.15 -6.60
N PHE A 310 -26.51 5.76 -6.86
CA PHE A 310 -25.21 5.14 -6.66
C PHE A 310 -24.96 4.78 -5.19
N THR A 311 -25.21 5.74 -4.30
CA THR A 311 -25.00 5.55 -2.86
C THR A 311 -26.00 4.56 -2.27
N GLY A 312 -27.25 4.57 -2.75
CA GLY A 312 -28.27 3.59 -2.40
C GLY A 312 -27.92 2.18 -2.84
N ALA A 313 -27.41 2.00 -4.07
CA ALA A 313 -26.96 0.71 -4.58
C ALA A 313 -25.78 0.15 -3.77
N LEU A 314 -24.81 1.00 -3.38
CA LEU A 314 -23.70 0.58 -2.51
C LEU A 314 -24.17 0.28 -1.08
N ALA A 315 -25.13 1.03 -0.53
CA ALA A 315 -25.75 0.73 0.76
C ALA A 315 -26.45 -0.64 0.74
N PHE A 316 -27.16 -0.94 -0.34
CA PHE A 316 -27.77 -2.26 -0.56
C PHE A 316 -26.70 -3.37 -0.61
N ALA A 317 -25.68 -3.20 -1.45
CA ALA A 317 -24.61 -4.18 -1.60
C ALA A 317 -23.85 -4.43 -0.29
N THR A 318 -23.52 -3.36 0.45
CA THR A 318 -22.86 -3.45 1.76
C THR A 318 -23.71 -4.18 2.79
N ALA A 319 -25.00 -3.88 2.89
CA ALA A 319 -25.89 -4.53 3.84
C ALA A 319 -26.00 -6.03 3.55
N LEU A 320 -26.18 -6.41 2.28
CA LEU A 320 -26.31 -7.81 1.86
C LEU A 320 -25.00 -8.59 2.03
N GLN A 321 -23.89 -8.04 1.53
CA GLN A 321 -22.59 -8.71 1.59
C GLN A 321 -22.09 -8.87 3.03
N LEU A 322 -22.25 -7.85 3.88
CA LEU A 322 -21.84 -7.91 5.28
C LEU A 322 -22.70 -8.91 6.07
N TYR A 323 -24.01 -8.95 5.80
CA TYR A 323 -24.91 -9.93 6.42
C TYR A 323 -24.53 -11.36 6.04
N ASN A 324 -24.32 -11.64 4.75
CA ASN A 324 -23.96 -12.97 4.27
C ASN A 324 -22.57 -13.40 4.77
N ALA A 325 -21.58 -12.51 4.74
CA ALA A 325 -20.23 -12.82 5.22
C ALA A 325 -20.18 -13.13 6.72
N LEU A 326 -21.00 -12.46 7.54
CA LEU A 326 -21.12 -12.76 8.97
C LEU A 326 -21.94 -14.05 9.23
N LYS A 327 -22.83 -14.42 8.31
CA LYS A 327 -23.62 -15.66 8.38
C LYS A 327 -22.76 -16.89 8.02
N MET A 328 -21.93 -16.79 6.97
CA MET A 328 -21.10 -17.86 6.40
C MET A 328 -19.87 -18.28 7.23
N GLY A 329 -19.82 -17.98 8.53
CA GLY A 329 -18.74 -18.50 9.38
C GLY A 329 -18.77 -20.03 9.43
N ASP A 330 -17.60 -20.68 9.38
CA ASP A 330 -17.31 -22.12 9.25
C ASP A 330 -18.37 -23.11 9.79
N ASP A 331 -18.45 -24.32 9.22
CA ASP A 331 -19.39 -25.38 9.63
C ASP A 331 -19.32 -25.77 11.13
N PHE A 332 -18.17 -25.55 11.78
CA PHE A 332 -18.01 -25.71 13.23
C PHE A 332 -17.63 -24.38 13.88
N ARG A 333 -18.51 -23.87 14.73
CA ARG A 333 -18.37 -22.52 15.31
C ARG A 333 -18.34 -22.65 16.82
N MET A 334 -17.29 -22.11 17.45
CA MET A 334 -17.14 -22.12 18.92
C MET A 334 -18.30 -21.45 19.67
N ASP A 335 -19.17 -20.72 18.98
CA ASP A 335 -20.36 -20.10 19.55
C ASP A 335 -21.54 -21.07 19.72
N MET A 336 -21.50 -22.25 19.06
CA MET A 336 -22.43 -23.37 19.30
C MET A 336 -22.23 -24.02 20.67
N LEU A 337 -21.09 -23.75 21.32
CA LEU A 337 -20.81 -24.23 22.69
C LEU A 337 -21.57 -23.42 23.76
N PHE A 338 -22.20 -22.30 23.39
CA PHE A 338 -23.00 -21.49 24.31
C PHE A 338 -24.49 -21.88 24.24
N PRO A 339 -25.17 -22.01 25.39
CA PRO A 339 -26.55 -22.51 25.48
C PRO A 339 -27.61 -21.61 24.83
N ASP A 340 -27.29 -20.34 24.52
CA ASP A 340 -28.24 -19.34 24.01
C ASP A 340 -28.17 -19.12 22.46
N SER A 341 -27.60 -20.07 21.70
CA SER A 341 -27.11 -19.82 20.33
C SER A 341 -28.16 -19.48 19.27
N ASP A 342 -29.36 -20.06 19.32
CA ASP A 342 -30.18 -20.16 18.09
C ASP A 342 -31.09 -18.95 17.83
N LYS A 343 -31.56 -18.26 18.88
CA LYS A 343 -32.45 -17.09 18.73
C LYS A 343 -31.72 -15.75 18.84
N GLU A 344 -30.64 -15.66 19.61
CA GLU A 344 -29.93 -14.39 19.83
C GLU A 344 -29.00 -14.00 18.67
N ARG A 345 -28.50 -14.98 17.91
CA ARG A 345 -27.57 -14.79 16.80
C ARG A 345 -28.12 -13.94 15.64
N PRO A 346 -29.30 -14.20 15.07
CA PRO A 346 -29.84 -13.36 13.99
C PRO A 346 -30.06 -11.91 14.46
N GLN A 347 -30.44 -11.72 15.73
CA GLN A 347 -30.59 -10.38 16.31
C GLN A 347 -29.23 -9.68 16.47
N ALA A 348 -28.20 -10.41 16.92
CA ALA A 348 -26.83 -9.94 17.00
C ALA A 348 -26.26 -9.56 15.61
N LEU A 349 -26.49 -10.36 14.58
CA LEU A 349 -26.12 -10.04 13.19
C LEU A 349 -26.79 -8.75 12.73
N ARG A 350 -28.11 -8.65 12.85
CA ARG A 350 -28.87 -7.44 12.45
C ARG A 350 -28.35 -6.19 13.17
N SER A 351 -28.12 -6.27 14.48
CA SER A 351 -27.62 -5.13 15.26
C SER A 351 -26.21 -4.71 14.83
N THR A 352 -25.34 -5.67 14.50
CA THR A 352 -23.96 -5.40 14.10
C THR A 352 -23.91 -4.80 12.70
N VAL A 353 -24.66 -5.37 11.74
CA VAL A 353 -24.78 -4.83 10.37
C VAL A 353 -25.40 -3.44 10.39
N ARG A 354 -26.46 -3.24 11.19
CA ARG A 354 -27.10 -1.93 11.33
C ARG A 354 -26.12 -0.89 11.87
N ASN A 355 -25.38 -1.19 12.93
CA ASN A 355 -24.40 -0.25 13.47
C ASN A 355 -23.30 0.09 12.45
N ALA A 356 -22.85 -0.88 11.65
CA ALA A 356 -21.90 -0.63 10.57
C ALA A 356 -22.48 0.27 9.47
N GLN A 357 -23.76 0.08 9.11
CA GLN A 357 -24.47 0.90 8.13
C GLN A 357 -24.72 2.33 8.62
N TRP A 358 -25.02 2.51 9.90
CA TRP A 358 -25.13 3.83 10.52
C TRP A 358 -23.80 4.58 10.47
N LEU A 359 -22.70 3.89 10.76
CA LEU A 359 -21.37 4.48 10.70
C LEU A 359 -20.96 4.80 9.26
N GLN A 360 -21.31 3.96 8.30
CA GLN A 360 -21.14 4.23 6.87
C GLN A 360 -21.95 5.45 6.41
N SER A 361 -23.22 5.55 6.81
CA SER A 361 -24.08 6.71 6.51
C SER A 361 -23.48 8.00 7.06
N LEU A 362 -22.96 7.98 8.29
CA LEU A 362 -22.31 9.14 8.90
C LEU A 362 -21.05 9.56 8.15
N ILE A 363 -20.19 8.61 7.76
CA ILE A 363 -18.98 8.90 6.97
C ILE A 363 -19.33 9.53 5.62
N VAL A 364 -20.29 8.95 4.89
CA VAL A 364 -20.71 9.45 3.58
C VAL A 364 -21.38 10.82 3.69
N MET A 365 -22.18 11.04 4.74
CA MET A 365 -22.80 12.33 5.02
C MET A 365 -21.73 13.42 5.27
N VAL A 366 -20.71 13.13 6.08
CA VAL A 366 -19.59 14.06 6.32
C VAL A 366 -18.83 14.35 5.03
N ALA A 367 -18.60 13.35 4.17
CA ALA A 367 -17.99 13.57 2.86
C ALA A 367 -18.86 14.45 1.95
N ALA A 368 -20.18 14.22 1.93
CA ALA A 368 -21.11 15.01 1.14
C ALA A 368 -21.12 16.50 1.52
N PHE A 369 -20.91 16.84 2.79
CA PHE A 369 -20.79 18.23 3.23
C PHE A 369 -19.63 18.98 2.57
N PHE A 370 -18.52 18.32 2.22
CA PHE A 370 -17.39 18.96 1.54
C PHE A 370 -17.71 19.38 0.11
N MET A 371 -18.60 18.67 -0.59
CA MET A 371 -18.96 18.98 -1.97
C MET A 371 -20.20 19.89 -2.05
N PHE A 372 -21.24 19.61 -1.27
CA PHE A 372 -22.54 20.27 -1.38
C PHE A 372 -22.77 21.36 -0.32
N GLY A 373 -21.79 21.62 0.56
CA GLY A 373 -21.88 22.63 1.63
C GLY A 373 -22.96 22.31 2.68
N LEU A 374 -23.38 23.34 3.45
CA LEU A 374 -24.48 23.28 4.45
C LEU A 374 -25.88 23.20 3.81
N SER A 375 -26.03 22.46 2.72
CA SER A 375 -27.31 22.22 2.07
C SER A 375 -28.07 21.03 2.70
N VAL A 376 -29.32 20.83 2.31
CA VAL A 376 -30.16 19.70 2.78
C VAL A 376 -29.73 18.37 2.12
N GLN A 377 -28.93 18.44 1.06
CA GLN A 377 -28.57 17.29 0.21
C GLN A 377 -27.70 16.23 0.92
N PRO A 378 -26.65 16.58 1.70
CA PRO A 378 -25.90 15.62 2.52
C PRO A 378 -26.77 14.79 3.46
N ILE A 379 -27.77 15.41 4.09
CA ILE A 379 -28.69 14.78 5.05
C ILE A 379 -29.61 13.79 4.31
N LEU A 380 -30.10 14.16 3.14
CA LEU A 380 -30.92 13.29 2.29
C LEU A 380 -30.13 12.07 1.81
N ILE A 381 -28.86 12.23 1.43
CA ILE A 381 -28.00 11.10 1.04
C ILE A 381 -27.83 10.14 2.23
N GLY A 382 -27.56 10.67 3.43
CA GLY A 382 -27.47 9.87 4.65
C GLY A 382 -28.77 9.10 4.96
N LEU A 383 -29.93 9.74 4.79
CA LEU A 383 -31.25 9.12 4.98
C LEU A 383 -31.53 8.01 3.95
N VAL A 384 -31.18 8.21 2.68
CA VAL A 384 -31.34 7.19 1.63
C VAL A 384 -30.55 5.92 1.99
N ILE A 385 -29.31 6.07 2.48
CA ILE A 385 -28.49 4.95 2.96
C ILE A 385 -29.19 4.23 4.12
N MET A 386 -29.71 4.96 5.09
CA MET A 386 -30.40 4.38 6.25
C MET A 386 -31.67 3.62 5.85
N LEU A 387 -32.49 4.18 4.97
CA LEU A 387 -33.74 3.56 4.51
C LEU A 387 -33.47 2.28 3.73
N ILE A 388 -32.54 2.32 2.78
CA ILE A 388 -32.21 1.17 1.94
C ILE A 388 -31.54 0.08 2.78
N SER A 389 -30.62 0.43 3.67
CA SER A 389 -29.97 -0.54 4.54
C SER A 389 -30.95 -1.23 5.49
N GLU A 390 -31.87 -0.50 6.12
CA GLU A 390 -32.88 -1.07 7.02
C GLU A 390 -33.87 -1.97 6.26
N ALA A 391 -34.31 -1.57 5.06
CA ALA A 391 -35.15 -2.41 4.20
C ALA A 391 -34.44 -3.71 3.80
N THR A 392 -33.15 -3.62 3.45
CA THR A 392 -32.33 -4.77 3.04
C THR A 392 -32.10 -5.74 4.19
N ILE A 393 -31.73 -5.23 5.38
CA ILE A 393 -31.50 -6.05 6.58
C ILE A 393 -32.78 -6.80 6.97
N ARG A 394 -33.95 -6.16 6.87
CA ARG A 394 -35.24 -6.81 7.14
C ARG A 394 -35.56 -7.91 6.13
N SER A 395 -35.34 -7.65 4.84
CA SER A 395 -35.56 -8.61 3.76
C SER A 395 -34.66 -9.84 3.88
N ALA A 396 -33.35 -9.63 4.07
CA ALA A 396 -32.35 -10.70 4.24
C ALA A 396 -32.61 -11.60 5.46
N SER A 397 -33.44 -11.11 6.40
CA SER A 397 -33.79 -11.82 7.61
C SER A 397 -35.10 -12.60 7.57
N LYS A 398 -35.94 -12.36 6.56
CA LYS A 398 -37.18 -13.11 6.31
C LYS A 398 -36.96 -14.36 5.44
N GLY A 399 -35.84 -14.43 4.71
CA GLY A 399 -35.47 -15.57 3.87
C GLY A 399 -34.78 -16.71 4.64
N THR A 400 -35.04 -16.86 5.94
CA THR A 400 -34.51 -17.93 6.81
C THR A 400 -35.63 -18.53 7.61
#